data_AF-A0AA36NFA1-F1
#
_entry.id   AF-A0AA36NFA1-F1
#
_cell.length_a   1.000
_cell.length_b   1.000
_cell.length_c   1.000
_cell.angle_alpha   90.00
_cell.angle_beta   90.00
_cell.angle_gamma   90.00
#
_symmetry.space_group_name_H-M   'P 1'
#
loop_
_entity.id
_entity.type
_entity.pdbx_description
1 polymer ?
#
loop_
_entity_poly.entity_id
_entity_poly.type
_entity_poly.pdbx_seq_one_letter_code
_entity_poly.pdbx_strand_id
1 'polypeptide(L)'
;MVVSLQEIATAQQGGGYTQLFFVHEEVAAHALVVQSVSTGFILCLPADAAPLEALQAAEGAGFPDLWGPYLEAVVAFAGQRGGAGRRQLNVVLIDMDASGQDLLFTELPSNVTDDAVVTFGTVRGHVVWPHGPSALQIARSFINAGGDRLEVYLTADERPAEDAQQDSVLAQLLQQQQSIQDMLAGMQSKVSAVSGLERRLAALEQKPATATPPAALPAAAPQMFAEAERVGLPSRAAERLMGLVGPAPRCKGDLGGTAAQRPLVSVDRAGAATAEDGSEADEEPVGEVPKVAATPDRVLAQLLQAQTKILQQLSVREFKERDPLTLLSGGSADDCDASGTKIAGVRGMAARQVLVNQFDRHPDQVVHAIRRRLAAARRHPEVVQPAAEQMYAHFKETVPLGNYKTLTYFSFLLCKAWEHAERGEGAALQATIGLGLCFAEQVAHEQGHTRLGWLLTGIPDPPFSQTEGRRAPRADLPHGQLSDPKWIATNLAFLRDCDSIAERTYRTHEAFRSTEPPAKSGGKGKQKKRQQAEAQGDGSQ
;
A
#
# COMPACT_ATOMS: atom_id res chain seq x y z
N MET A 1 42.15 12.40 13.15
CA MET A 1 42.66 12.78 11.81
C MET A 1 41.68 13.80 11.23
N VAL A 2 42.15 14.91 10.66
CA VAL A 2 41.25 15.89 10.01
C VAL A 2 40.69 15.26 8.74
N VAL A 3 39.39 15.40 8.52
CA VAL A 3 38.66 14.68 7.48
C VAL A 3 38.36 15.63 6.32
N SER A 4 38.59 15.20 5.09
CA SER A 4 38.19 15.96 3.90
C SER A 4 36.66 15.97 3.80
N LEU A 5 36.05 17.12 3.45
CA LEU A 5 34.60 17.21 3.23
C LEU A 5 34.09 16.25 2.13
N GLN A 6 34.95 15.84 1.18
CA GLN A 6 34.62 14.83 0.18
C GLN A 6 34.57 13.41 0.77
N GLU A 7 35.29 13.20 1.87
CA GLU A 7 35.36 12.03 2.76
C GLU A 7 34.03 11.68 3.44
N ILE A 8 33.23 12.73 3.69
CA ILE A 8 32.13 12.73 4.65
C ILE A 8 30.81 12.42 3.96
N ALA A 9 30.16 11.34 4.38
CA ALA A 9 28.80 11.06 3.98
C ALA A 9 27.86 12.06 4.66
N THR A 10 27.13 12.83 3.85
CA THR A 10 26.15 13.82 4.33
C THR A 10 24.76 13.22 4.45
N ALA A 11 23.88 13.85 5.24
CA ALA A 11 22.50 13.40 5.35
C ALA A 11 21.73 13.43 4.01
N GLN A 12 22.21 14.21 3.04
CA GLN A 12 21.66 14.29 1.68
C GLN A 12 21.87 13.01 0.85
N GLN A 13 22.94 12.25 1.09
CA GLN A 13 23.35 11.14 0.21
C GLN A 13 22.50 9.86 0.38
N GLY A 14 21.46 9.85 1.22
CA GLY A 14 20.48 8.77 1.36
C GLY A 14 20.98 7.46 1.99
N GLY A 15 22.29 7.18 1.93
CA GLY A 15 22.95 6.00 2.50
C GLY A 15 23.22 6.05 4.00
N GLY A 16 22.84 7.14 4.68
CA GLY A 16 23.27 7.47 6.04
C GLY A 16 24.28 8.62 6.03
N TYR A 17 24.72 9.05 7.20
CA TYR A 17 25.73 10.10 7.36
C TYR A 17 26.88 9.62 8.24
N THR A 18 28.05 10.23 8.08
CA THR A 18 29.19 9.99 8.94
C THR A 18 28.96 10.64 10.30
N GLN A 19 29.18 9.87 11.36
CA GLN A 19 29.20 10.38 12.73
C GLN A 19 30.54 11.06 12.99
N LEU A 20 30.50 12.34 13.36
CA LEU A 20 31.69 13.17 13.52
C LEU A 20 31.77 13.72 14.94
N PHE A 21 32.95 14.19 15.29
CA PHE A 21 33.23 15.01 16.45
C PHE A 21 33.57 16.41 15.97
N PHE A 22 32.89 17.40 16.55
CA PHE A 22 33.20 18.80 16.39
C PHE A 22 34.00 19.26 17.62
N VAL A 23 35.15 19.87 17.41
CA VAL A 23 36.00 20.38 18.50
C VAL A 23 36.35 21.83 18.21
N HIS A 24 35.94 22.73 19.09
CA HIS A 24 36.26 24.14 19.01
C HIS A 24 36.52 24.68 20.41
N GLU A 25 37.69 25.30 20.59
CA GLU A 25 38.18 25.75 21.89
C GLU A 25 38.17 24.61 22.94
N GLU A 26 37.42 24.77 24.02
CA GLU A 26 37.29 23.77 25.10
C GLU A 26 36.05 22.87 24.93
N VAL A 27 35.27 23.04 23.86
CA VAL A 27 34.04 22.29 23.62
C VAL A 27 34.28 21.19 22.59
N ALA A 28 33.95 19.96 22.97
CA ALA A 28 33.89 18.82 22.07
C ALA A 28 32.47 18.26 22.04
N ALA A 29 31.95 17.97 20.85
CA ALA A 29 30.58 17.51 20.68
C ALA A 29 30.41 16.53 19.53
N HIS A 30 29.35 15.72 19.59
CA HIS A 30 28.91 14.95 18.43
C HIS A 30 28.35 15.87 17.36
N ALA A 31 28.67 15.58 16.11
CA ALA A 31 28.28 16.39 14.97
C ALA A 31 27.94 15.53 13.76
N LEU A 32 27.13 16.10 12.85
CA LEU A 32 26.93 15.52 11.52
C LEU A 32 26.80 16.65 10.50
N VAL A 33 27.25 16.37 9.27
CA VAL A 33 27.09 17.27 8.13
C VAL A 33 25.77 16.95 7.43
N VAL A 34 24.86 17.92 7.38
CA VAL A 34 23.54 17.74 6.76
C VAL A 34 23.65 17.85 5.25
N GLN A 35 24.32 18.89 4.78
CA GLN A 35 24.53 19.23 3.37
C GLN A 35 25.88 19.94 3.24
N SER A 36 26.57 19.72 2.12
CA SER A 36 27.86 20.36 1.84
C SER A 36 27.91 20.87 0.40
N VAL A 37 28.65 21.96 0.21
CA VAL A 37 28.97 22.58 -1.08
C VAL A 37 30.47 22.92 -1.11
N SER A 38 30.98 23.40 -2.24
CA SER A 38 32.40 23.75 -2.36
C SER A 38 32.83 24.91 -1.46
N THR A 39 31.90 25.81 -1.12
CA THR A 39 32.16 27.01 -0.32
C THR A 39 31.89 26.83 1.17
N GLY A 40 31.20 25.76 1.59
CA GLY A 40 30.76 25.61 2.96
C GLY A 40 29.92 24.36 3.20
N PHE A 41 29.46 24.19 4.43
CA PHE A 41 28.58 23.08 4.80
C PHE A 41 27.65 23.46 5.95
N ILE A 42 26.51 22.77 6.01
CA ILE A 42 25.54 22.90 7.11
C ILE A 42 25.85 21.82 8.15
N LEU A 43 26.30 22.27 9.32
CA LEU A 43 26.60 21.43 10.47
C LEU A 43 25.41 21.34 11.42
N CYS A 44 25.15 20.16 11.96
CA CYS A 44 24.16 19.95 13.02
C CYS A 44 24.87 19.57 14.33
N LEU A 45 24.62 20.34 15.39
CA LEU A 45 25.20 20.17 16.73
C LEU A 45 24.12 20.05 17.81
N PRO A 46 24.41 19.41 18.96
CA PRO A 46 23.58 19.50 20.16
C PRO A 46 23.46 20.96 20.60
N ALA A 47 22.28 21.37 21.08
CA ALA A 47 22.06 22.75 21.51
C ALA A 47 23.03 23.20 22.62
N ASP A 48 23.39 22.30 23.52
CA ASP A 48 24.30 22.60 24.64
C ASP A 48 25.77 22.75 24.20
N ALA A 49 26.11 22.36 22.96
CA ALA A 49 27.45 22.46 22.41
C ALA A 49 27.64 23.63 21.44
N ALA A 50 26.55 24.30 21.04
CA ALA A 50 26.62 25.39 20.09
C ALA A 50 27.33 26.59 20.73
N PRO A 51 28.37 27.17 20.09
CA PRO A 51 29.06 28.34 20.62
C PRO A 51 28.21 29.60 20.39
N LEU A 52 27.10 29.71 21.14
CA LEU A 52 26.08 30.75 20.99
C LEU A 52 26.68 32.16 21.09
N GLU A 53 27.68 32.38 21.94
CA GLU A 53 28.36 33.68 22.05
C GLU A 53 29.10 34.04 20.75
N ALA A 54 29.81 33.08 20.14
CA ALA A 54 30.51 33.28 18.87
C ALA A 54 29.53 33.48 17.71
N LEU A 55 28.42 32.74 17.71
CA LEU A 55 27.35 32.86 16.71
C LEU A 55 26.65 34.22 16.80
N GLN A 56 26.33 34.70 18.00
CA GLN A 56 25.72 36.02 18.22
C GLN A 56 26.68 37.16 17.85
N ALA A 57 27.97 37.02 18.14
CA ALA A 57 28.99 37.98 17.71
C ALA A 57 29.09 38.02 16.17
N ALA A 58 29.04 36.87 15.51
CA ALA A 58 29.05 36.77 14.05
C ALA A 58 27.78 37.35 13.42
N GLU A 59 26.61 37.14 14.02
CA GLU A 59 25.33 37.74 13.59
C GLU A 59 25.41 39.28 13.63
N GLY A 60 25.96 39.84 14.71
CA GLY A 60 26.18 41.29 14.83
C GLY A 60 27.15 41.86 13.80
N ALA A 61 28.07 41.04 13.28
CA ALA A 61 29.04 41.41 12.24
C ALA A 61 28.54 41.10 10.80
N GLY A 62 27.36 40.48 10.66
CA GLY A 62 26.81 40.09 9.35
C GLY A 62 27.46 38.85 8.72
N PHE A 63 27.97 37.93 9.55
CA PHE A 63 28.57 36.65 9.14
C PHE A 63 29.75 36.77 8.14
N PRO A 64 30.82 37.53 8.45
CA PRO A 64 31.94 37.72 7.52
C PRO A 64 32.94 36.54 7.49
N ASP A 65 32.94 35.71 8.54
CA ASP A 65 34.00 34.73 8.81
C ASP A 65 33.47 33.28 8.80
N LEU A 66 34.17 32.39 9.53
CA LEU A 66 33.89 30.98 9.74
C LEU A 66 32.41 30.68 10.04
N TRP A 67 31.81 31.50 10.89
CA TRP A 67 30.45 31.33 11.40
C TRP A 67 29.44 32.02 10.48
N GLY A 68 28.54 31.22 9.90
CA GLY A 68 27.41 31.67 9.11
C GLY A 68 26.12 31.77 9.94
N PRO A 69 24.98 32.01 9.26
CA PRO A 69 23.66 31.95 9.87
C PRO A 69 23.44 30.64 10.64
N TYR A 70 22.58 30.68 11.65
CA TYR A 70 22.22 29.49 12.43
C TYR A 70 20.72 29.43 12.73
N LEU A 71 20.25 28.22 13.04
CA LEU A 71 18.86 27.95 13.42
C LEU A 71 18.80 26.94 14.56
N GLU A 72 18.19 27.35 15.67
CA GLU A 72 17.77 26.43 16.73
C GLU A 72 16.53 25.66 16.28
N ALA A 73 16.60 24.33 16.31
CA ALA A 73 15.55 23.48 15.79
C ALA A 73 15.39 22.18 16.59
N VAL A 74 14.31 21.48 16.30
CA VAL A 74 13.96 20.23 16.95
C VAL A 74 13.88 19.13 15.90
N VAL A 75 14.79 18.15 15.99
CA VAL A 75 14.93 17.06 15.00
C VAL A 75 14.53 15.73 15.63
N ALA A 76 13.84 14.85 14.90
CA ALA A 76 13.57 13.50 15.38
C ALA A 76 14.88 12.71 15.53
N PHE A 77 15.03 11.86 16.55
CA PHE A 77 16.23 11.00 16.63
C PHE A 77 16.13 9.80 15.68
N ALA A 78 17.27 9.26 15.23
CA ALA A 78 17.35 8.05 14.43
C ALA A 78 17.11 6.81 15.31
N GLY A 79 16.02 6.08 15.05
CA GLY A 79 15.75 4.80 15.71
C GLY A 79 16.75 3.71 15.28
N GLN A 80 16.84 2.62 16.04
CA GLN A 80 17.74 1.48 15.75
C GLN A 80 17.58 0.86 14.36
N ARG A 81 16.47 1.10 13.67
CA ARG A 81 16.20 0.62 12.31
C ARG A 81 16.30 1.70 11.24
N GLY A 82 16.87 2.87 11.56
CA GLY A 82 17.03 4.00 10.66
C GLY A 82 15.78 4.86 10.44
N GLY A 83 14.64 4.51 11.04
CA GLY A 83 13.41 5.33 10.97
C GLY A 83 13.37 6.43 12.03
N ALA A 84 12.53 7.45 11.81
CA ALA A 84 12.32 8.53 12.76
C ALA A 84 11.75 8.02 14.09
N GLY A 85 12.44 8.33 15.18
CA GLY A 85 11.99 8.08 16.54
C GLY A 85 10.86 9.03 16.97
N ARG A 86 10.09 8.62 17.99
CA ARG A 86 9.00 9.45 18.55
C ARG A 86 9.48 10.60 19.42
N ARG A 87 10.72 10.55 19.92
CA ARG A 87 11.30 11.64 20.72
C ARG A 87 12.02 12.61 19.79
N GLN A 88 12.19 13.81 20.30
CA GLN A 88 12.76 14.93 19.61
C GLN A 88 14.05 15.35 20.31
N LEU A 89 15.02 15.82 19.54
CA LEU A 89 16.32 16.29 19.96
C LEU A 89 16.41 17.78 19.68
N ASN A 90 16.90 18.56 20.65
CA ASN A 90 17.19 19.97 20.45
C ASN A 90 18.57 20.08 19.80
N VAL A 91 18.61 20.70 18.63
CA VAL A 91 19.82 20.85 17.83
C VAL A 91 19.96 22.26 17.31
N VAL A 92 21.17 22.61 16.93
CA VAL A 92 21.47 23.86 16.21
C VAL A 92 22.04 23.48 14.86
N LEU A 93 21.42 24.02 13.81
CA LEU A 93 21.96 23.98 12.46
C LEU A 93 22.77 25.25 12.23
N ILE A 94 24.00 25.12 11.76
CA ILE A 94 24.93 26.22 11.56
C ILE A 94 25.47 26.12 10.14
N ASP A 95 25.39 27.21 9.38
CA ASP A 95 26.17 27.36 8.15
C ASP A 95 27.63 27.64 8.50
N MET A 96 28.53 26.82 7.99
CA MET A 96 29.96 26.97 8.22
C MET A 96 30.68 27.15 6.90
N ASP A 97 31.66 28.06 6.90
CA ASP A 97 32.60 28.18 5.79
C ASP A 97 33.44 26.91 5.61
N ALA A 98 33.92 26.65 4.39
CA ALA A 98 34.75 25.48 4.09
C ALA A 98 36.00 25.37 4.98
N SER A 99 36.56 26.50 5.45
CA SER A 99 37.67 26.52 6.41
C SER A 99 37.34 25.85 7.75
N GLY A 100 36.05 25.72 8.09
CA GLY A 100 35.59 25.05 9.31
C GLY A 100 35.76 23.53 9.32
N GLN A 101 36.14 22.91 8.20
CA GLN A 101 36.39 21.47 8.14
C GLN A 101 37.49 21.01 9.12
N ASP A 102 38.42 21.90 9.47
CA ASP A 102 39.52 21.60 10.41
C ASP A 102 39.03 21.37 11.85
N LEU A 103 37.78 21.74 12.15
CA LEU A 103 37.11 21.50 13.42
C LEU A 103 36.39 20.15 13.47
N LEU A 104 36.38 19.38 12.38
CA LEU A 104 35.67 18.10 12.26
C LEU A 104 36.64 16.92 12.26
N PHE A 105 36.31 15.93 13.08
CA PHE A 105 37.10 14.72 13.27
C PHE A 105 36.22 13.47 13.21
N THR A 106 36.71 12.38 12.59
CA THR A 106 36.05 11.05 12.64
C THR A 106 36.33 10.30 13.94
N GLU A 107 37.45 10.59 14.58
CA GLU A 107 37.88 10.00 15.85
C GLU A 107 38.20 11.11 16.83
N LEU A 108 37.87 10.91 18.09
CA LEU A 108 38.08 11.91 19.13
C LEU A 108 39.59 12.23 19.26
N PRO A 109 39.98 13.52 19.23
CA PRO A 109 41.36 13.92 19.44
C PRO A 109 41.89 13.47 20.81
N SER A 110 43.17 13.09 20.88
CA SER A 110 43.78 12.53 22.11
C SER A 110 43.85 13.50 23.30
N ASN A 111 43.63 14.79 23.06
CA ASN A 111 43.55 15.84 24.07
C ASN A 111 42.15 15.97 24.70
N VAL A 112 41.14 15.23 24.22
CA VAL A 112 39.76 15.29 24.73
C VAL A 112 39.39 13.94 25.35
N THR A 113 38.81 13.97 26.55
CA THR A 113 38.27 12.78 27.22
C THR A 113 36.84 12.50 26.76
N ASP A 114 36.46 11.23 26.59
CA ASP A 114 35.09 10.82 26.17
C ASP A 114 33.99 11.44 27.05
N ASP A 115 34.22 11.57 28.37
CA ASP A 115 33.24 12.14 29.31
C ASP A 115 32.98 13.64 29.11
N ALA A 116 33.87 14.34 28.40
CA ALA A 116 33.75 15.76 28.10
C ALA A 116 32.97 16.01 26.79
N VAL A 117 32.62 14.97 26.04
CA VAL A 117 31.95 15.11 24.75
C VAL A 117 30.45 15.33 24.95
N VAL A 118 29.96 16.48 24.49
CA VAL A 118 28.54 16.79 24.48
C VAL A 118 27.85 15.95 23.41
N THR A 119 26.88 15.14 23.83
CA THR A 119 26.11 14.28 22.93
C THR A 119 24.74 14.88 22.63
N PHE A 120 24.08 14.42 21.56
CA PHE A 120 22.70 14.81 21.25
C PHE A 120 21.66 14.31 22.29
N GLY A 121 22.11 13.54 23.28
CA GLY A 121 21.28 12.96 24.33
C GLY A 121 21.43 11.44 24.41
N THR A 122 20.77 10.86 25.41
CA THR A 122 20.79 9.42 25.63
C THR A 122 19.39 8.84 25.79
N VAL A 123 19.18 7.64 25.24
CA VAL A 123 17.96 6.87 25.41
C VAL A 123 18.33 5.48 25.88
N ARG A 124 17.92 5.13 27.10
CA ARG A 124 18.26 3.85 27.75
C ARG A 124 19.78 3.62 27.84
N GLY A 125 20.54 4.69 28.12
CA GLY A 125 22.00 4.62 28.25
C GLY A 125 22.77 4.58 26.93
N HIS A 126 22.09 4.60 25.78
CA HIS A 126 22.75 4.71 24.48
C HIS A 126 22.68 6.14 23.94
N VAL A 127 23.79 6.62 23.40
CA VAL A 127 23.84 7.87 22.65
C VAL A 127 22.91 7.76 21.45
N VAL A 128 22.04 8.76 21.29
CA VAL A 128 21.16 8.88 20.13
C VAL A 128 21.71 9.90 19.15
N TRP A 129 21.36 9.73 17.87
CA TRP A 129 21.78 10.62 16.80
C TRP A 129 20.56 11.21 16.07
N PRO A 130 20.67 12.36 15.41
CA PRO A 130 19.58 12.94 14.63
C PRO A 130 19.14 12.08 13.43
N HIS A 131 17.85 12.07 13.11
CA HIS A 131 17.34 11.38 11.92
C HIS A 131 17.68 12.20 10.67
N GLY A 132 18.51 11.65 9.78
CA GLY A 132 19.03 12.35 8.60
C GLY A 132 17.95 13.06 7.76
N PRO A 133 16.87 12.37 7.33
CA PRO A 133 15.79 13.01 6.58
C PRO A 133 15.07 14.14 7.34
N SER A 134 14.98 14.04 8.67
CA SER A 134 14.37 15.09 9.50
C SER A 134 15.29 16.31 9.60
N ALA A 135 16.60 16.09 9.75
CA ALA A 135 17.60 17.16 9.73
C ALA A 135 17.64 17.86 8.36
N LEU A 136 17.59 17.08 7.26
CA LEU A 136 17.57 17.61 5.89
C LEU A 136 16.31 18.46 5.62
N GLN A 137 15.14 18.02 6.08
CA GLN A 137 13.90 18.78 5.94
C GLN A 137 13.97 20.14 6.64
N ILE A 138 14.55 20.17 7.84
CA ILE A 138 14.75 21.41 8.60
C ILE A 138 15.82 22.27 7.94
N ALA A 139 16.92 21.68 7.47
CA ALA A 139 17.95 22.40 6.72
C ALA A 139 17.41 23.05 5.44
N ARG A 140 16.50 22.40 4.70
CA ARG A 140 15.83 23.02 3.55
C ARG A 140 14.99 24.22 3.95
N SER A 141 14.28 24.13 5.08
CA SER A 141 13.50 25.25 5.60
C SER A 141 14.41 26.41 6.04
N PHE A 142 15.56 26.07 6.62
CA PHE A 142 16.60 27.01 7.02
C PHE A 142 17.23 27.71 5.81
N ILE A 143 17.63 26.96 4.78
CA ILE A 143 18.16 27.49 3.52
C ILE A 143 17.15 28.44 2.86
N ASN A 144 15.89 28.02 2.76
CA ASN A 144 14.83 28.83 2.15
C ASN A 144 14.52 30.12 2.92
N ALA A 145 14.82 30.14 4.23
CA ALA A 145 14.59 31.29 5.09
C ALA A 145 15.82 32.20 5.20
N GLY A 146 17.02 31.70 4.87
CA GLY A 146 18.26 32.46 4.98
C GLY A 146 18.51 33.34 3.76
N GLY A 147 19.23 34.45 3.99
CA GLY A 147 19.62 35.39 2.94
C GLY A 147 20.74 34.88 2.03
N ASP A 148 21.33 35.78 1.26
CA ASP A 148 22.26 35.56 0.14
C ASP A 148 23.34 34.47 0.36
N ARG A 149 23.87 34.31 1.59
CA ARG A 149 24.89 33.30 1.90
C ARG A 149 24.38 31.86 1.78
N LEU A 150 23.09 31.59 2.03
CA LEU A 150 22.51 30.24 1.93
C LEU A 150 22.03 29.89 0.52
N GLU A 151 21.89 30.86 -0.39
CA GLU A 151 21.43 30.62 -1.77
C GLU A 151 22.34 29.66 -2.55
N VAL A 152 23.62 29.59 -2.17
CA VAL A 152 24.59 28.67 -2.77
C VAL A 152 24.18 27.21 -2.60
N TYR A 153 23.49 26.86 -1.50
CA TYR A 153 23.00 25.50 -1.26
C TYR A 153 21.80 25.13 -2.13
N LEU A 154 21.02 26.10 -2.61
CA LEU A 154 19.90 25.87 -3.54
C LEU A 154 20.44 25.56 -4.94
N THR A 155 21.40 26.35 -5.41
CA THR A 155 21.97 26.19 -6.76
C THR A 155 22.90 24.99 -6.89
N ALA A 156 23.51 24.52 -5.80
CA ALA A 156 24.32 23.31 -5.78
C ALA A 156 23.51 22.03 -6.01
N ASP A 157 22.20 22.04 -5.74
CA ASP A 157 21.29 20.94 -6.11
C ASP A 157 21.01 20.89 -7.63
N GLU A 158 21.36 21.93 -8.41
CA GLU A 158 20.90 22.12 -9.79
C GLU A 158 21.91 21.82 -10.93
N ARG A 159 23.16 21.35 -10.73
CA ARG A 159 24.03 20.98 -11.88
C ARG A 159 25.01 19.80 -11.70
N PRO A 160 25.22 18.92 -12.72
CA PRO A 160 24.46 18.71 -13.97
C PRO A 160 23.97 17.25 -14.13
N ALA A 161 22.65 17.06 -14.12
CA ALA A 161 21.99 15.87 -14.69
C ALA A 161 21.17 16.23 -15.96
N GLU A 162 21.27 17.47 -16.44
CA GLU A 162 20.32 18.00 -17.43
C GLU A 162 20.64 17.59 -18.88
N ASP A 163 21.91 17.32 -19.23
CA ASP A 163 22.25 16.87 -20.60
C ASP A 163 21.94 15.38 -20.86
N ALA A 164 21.83 14.56 -19.81
CA ALA A 164 21.42 13.15 -19.93
C ALA A 164 19.90 12.96 -19.84
N GLN A 165 19.19 13.89 -19.18
CA GLN A 165 17.74 13.80 -19.03
C GLN A 165 16.98 14.30 -20.26
N GLN A 166 17.46 15.32 -20.98
CA GLN A 166 16.75 15.75 -22.19
C GLN A 166 16.82 14.71 -23.31
N ASP A 167 17.97 14.08 -23.53
CA ASP A 167 18.11 12.99 -24.51
C ASP A 167 17.38 11.70 -24.07
N SER A 168 17.34 11.39 -22.76
CA SER A 168 16.57 10.23 -22.28
C SER A 168 15.06 10.46 -22.32
N VAL A 169 14.58 11.69 -22.06
CA VAL A 169 13.16 12.03 -22.19
C VAL A 169 12.74 12.00 -23.65
N LEU A 170 13.57 12.50 -24.58
CA LEU A 170 13.26 12.46 -26.01
C LEU A 170 13.31 11.03 -26.57
N ALA A 171 14.28 10.22 -26.14
CA ALA A 171 14.34 8.79 -26.45
C ALA A 171 13.14 8.02 -25.84
N GLN A 172 12.72 8.36 -24.63
CA GLN A 172 11.57 7.76 -23.94
C GLN A 172 10.25 8.15 -24.61
N LEU A 173 10.13 9.37 -25.13
CA LEU A 173 8.96 9.84 -25.87
C LEU A 173 8.86 9.18 -27.26
N LEU A 174 9.99 9.00 -27.94
CA LEU A 174 10.06 8.25 -29.20
C LEU A 174 9.74 6.77 -28.99
N GLN A 175 10.26 6.16 -27.92
CA GLN A 175 9.97 4.77 -27.55
C GLN A 175 8.50 4.59 -27.15
N GLN A 176 7.91 5.58 -26.47
CA GLN A 176 6.49 5.61 -26.16
C GLN A 176 5.64 5.71 -27.44
N GLN A 177 6.00 6.58 -28.38
CA GLN A 177 5.31 6.68 -29.68
C GLN A 177 5.38 5.37 -30.47
N GLN A 178 6.53 4.70 -30.50
CA GLN A 178 6.66 3.40 -31.17
C GLN A 178 5.78 2.33 -30.50
N SER A 179 5.73 2.29 -29.17
CA SER A 179 4.84 1.36 -28.45
C SER A 179 3.36 1.61 -28.75
N ILE A 180 2.96 2.88 -28.92
CA ILE A 180 1.58 3.26 -29.26
C ILE A 180 1.26 2.84 -30.70
N GLN A 181 2.20 3.00 -31.64
CA GLN A 181 2.02 2.54 -33.02
C GLN A 181 1.91 1.02 -33.13
N ASP A 182 2.72 0.27 -32.38
CA ASP A 182 2.64 -1.19 -32.33
C ASP A 182 1.32 -1.67 -31.71
N MET A 183 0.84 -1.01 -30.65
CA MET A 183 -0.47 -1.29 -30.07
C MET A 183 -1.61 -0.98 -31.04
N LEU A 184 -1.53 0.12 -31.78
CA LEU A 184 -2.52 0.48 -32.79
C LEU A 184 -2.53 -0.53 -33.96
N ALA A 185 -1.36 -0.94 -34.45
CA ALA A 185 -1.26 -1.98 -35.47
C ALA A 185 -1.82 -3.32 -34.98
N GLY A 186 -1.55 -3.68 -33.71
CA GLY A 186 -2.12 -4.86 -33.06
C GLY A 186 -3.63 -4.80 -32.90
N MET A 187 -4.19 -3.64 -32.52
CA MET A 187 -5.64 -3.42 -32.45
C MET A 187 -6.29 -3.48 -33.84
N GLN A 188 -5.67 -2.88 -34.85
CA GLN A 188 -6.18 -2.88 -36.22
C GLN A 188 -6.18 -4.30 -36.81
N SER A 189 -5.17 -5.11 -36.51
CA SER A 189 -5.13 -6.54 -36.85
C SER A 189 -6.28 -7.31 -36.17
N LYS A 190 -6.51 -7.09 -34.87
CA LYS A 190 -7.63 -7.74 -34.15
C LYS A 190 -9.00 -7.33 -34.70
N VAL A 191 -9.18 -6.05 -35.04
CA VAL A 191 -10.43 -5.57 -35.68
C VAL A 191 -10.64 -6.21 -37.05
N SER A 192 -9.58 -6.40 -37.83
CA SER A 192 -9.66 -7.12 -39.11
C SER A 192 -9.99 -8.61 -38.93
N ALA A 193 -9.49 -9.25 -37.87
CA ALA A 193 -9.81 -10.64 -37.55
C ALA A 193 -11.26 -10.81 -37.09
N VAL A 194 -11.77 -9.89 -36.25
CA VAL A 194 -13.15 -9.88 -35.76
C VAL A 194 -14.12 -9.66 -36.93
N SER A 195 -13.86 -8.67 -37.79
CA SER A 195 -14.68 -8.46 -39.00
C SER A 195 -14.61 -9.64 -39.98
N GLY A 196 -13.51 -10.38 -40.02
CA GLY A 196 -13.41 -11.65 -40.75
C GLY A 196 -14.28 -12.77 -40.15
N LEU A 197 -14.35 -12.85 -38.82
CA LEU A 197 -15.24 -13.79 -38.13
C LEU A 197 -16.71 -13.43 -38.33
N GLU A 198 -17.07 -12.15 -38.26
CA GLU A 198 -18.44 -11.68 -38.54
C GLU A 198 -18.89 -12.06 -39.95
N ARG A 199 -18.03 -11.90 -40.96
CA ARG A 199 -18.35 -12.37 -42.33
C ARG A 199 -18.52 -13.88 -42.43
N ARG A 200 -17.71 -14.66 -41.71
CA ARG A 200 -17.87 -16.13 -41.67
C ARG A 200 -19.16 -16.53 -40.98
N LEU A 201 -19.54 -15.82 -39.92
CA LEU A 201 -20.75 -16.06 -39.16
C LEU A 201 -21.98 -15.71 -40.01
N ALA A 202 -21.96 -14.55 -40.69
CA ALA A 202 -22.99 -14.17 -41.65
C ALA A 202 -23.11 -15.15 -42.83
N ALA A 203 -21.99 -15.67 -43.34
CA ALA A 203 -22.00 -16.69 -44.39
C ALA A 203 -22.53 -18.06 -43.92
N LEU A 204 -22.34 -18.39 -42.63
CA LEU A 204 -22.89 -19.61 -42.02
C LEU A 204 -24.38 -19.46 -41.70
N GLU A 205 -24.83 -18.28 -41.29
CA GLU A 205 -26.24 -17.98 -41.05
C GLU A 205 -27.07 -17.91 -42.34
N GLN A 206 -26.47 -17.44 -43.44
CA GLN A 206 -27.11 -17.46 -44.77
C GLN A 206 -27.09 -18.82 -45.45
N LYS A 207 -26.48 -19.85 -44.84
CA LYS A 207 -26.52 -21.23 -45.34
C LYS A 207 -27.62 -21.99 -44.61
N PRO A 208 -28.88 -22.00 -45.10
CA PRO A 208 -29.92 -22.82 -44.51
C PRO A 208 -29.49 -24.28 -44.55
N ALA A 209 -29.54 -24.93 -43.39
CA ALA A 209 -29.33 -26.36 -43.27
C ALA A 209 -30.42 -27.09 -44.06
N THR A 210 -30.13 -27.47 -45.30
CA THR A 210 -30.86 -28.51 -46.01
C THR A 210 -30.66 -29.82 -45.26
N ALA A 211 -31.62 -30.14 -44.40
CA ALA A 211 -31.72 -31.42 -43.73
C ALA A 211 -31.84 -32.53 -44.79
N THR A 212 -30.76 -33.27 -44.97
CA THR A 212 -30.73 -34.57 -45.64
C THR A 212 -30.12 -35.53 -44.62
N PRO A 213 -30.76 -36.67 -44.28
CA PRO A 213 -30.25 -37.57 -43.26
C PRO A 213 -29.09 -38.40 -43.82
N PRO A 214 -27.90 -38.41 -43.19
CA PRO A 214 -26.90 -39.42 -43.48
C PRO A 214 -26.89 -40.49 -42.40
N ALA A 215 -26.72 -41.71 -42.89
CA ALA A 215 -26.53 -42.94 -42.15
C ALA A 215 -25.43 -42.85 -41.07
N ALA A 216 -25.62 -43.67 -40.04
CA ALA A 216 -24.61 -44.25 -39.15
C ALA A 216 -23.54 -43.29 -38.60
N LEU A 217 -23.75 -42.86 -37.35
CA LEU A 217 -22.71 -42.30 -36.49
C LEU A 217 -21.54 -43.30 -36.34
N PRO A 218 -20.26 -42.89 -36.52
CA PRO A 218 -19.13 -43.71 -36.11
C PRO A 218 -19.08 -43.74 -34.58
N ALA A 219 -18.99 -44.96 -34.03
CA ALA A 219 -18.91 -45.22 -32.61
C ALA A 219 -17.74 -44.45 -31.96
N ALA A 220 -18.05 -43.39 -31.23
CA ALA A 220 -17.11 -42.67 -30.39
C ALA A 220 -16.87 -43.43 -29.08
N ALA A 221 -16.17 -44.57 -29.18
CA ALA A 221 -15.30 -45.15 -28.15
C ALA A 221 -14.62 -46.45 -28.66
N PRO A 222 -13.73 -46.43 -29.68
CA PRO A 222 -12.84 -47.54 -29.91
C PRO A 222 -11.51 -47.20 -29.24
N GLN A 223 -11.13 -47.86 -28.14
CA GLN A 223 -9.73 -48.24 -27.86
C GLN A 223 -9.42 -48.79 -26.45
N MET A 224 -10.34 -48.85 -25.48
CA MET A 224 -10.01 -49.49 -24.19
C MET A 224 -10.08 -51.03 -24.18
N PHE A 225 -10.57 -51.67 -25.26
CA PHE A 225 -10.65 -53.14 -25.37
C PHE A 225 -9.99 -53.73 -26.63
N ALA A 226 -9.42 -52.89 -27.50
CA ALA A 226 -8.61 -53.37 -28.64
C ALA A 226 -7.32 -54.06 -28.18
N GLU A 227 -6.89 -53.81 -26.93
CA GLU A 227 -5.72 -54.42 -26.32
C GLU A 227 -5.99 -55.86 -25.84
N ALA A 228 -7.25 -56.23 -25.59
CA ALA A 228 -7.63 -57.59 -25.20
C ALA A 228 -7.44 -58.60 -26.33
N GLU A 229 -7.65 -58.19 -27.59
CA GLU A 229 -7.36 -59.00 -28.78
C GLU A 229 -5.86 -59.18 -29.01
N ARG A 230 -5.03 -58.18 -28.67
CA ARG A 230 -3.56 -58.28 -28.74
C ARG A 230 -2.96 -59.25 -27.73
N VAL A 231 -3.61 -59.45 -26.59
CA VAL A 231 -3.12 -60.31 -25.49
C VAL A 231 -3.62 -61.75 -25.62
N GLY A 232 -4.43 -62.07 -26.63
CA GLY A 232 -4.90 -63.44 -26.88
C GLY A 232 -5.85 -63.96 -25.79
N LEU A 233 -6.59 -63.08 -25.14
CA LEU A 233 -7.56 -63.47 -24.12
C LEU A 233 -8.74 -64.22 -24.76
N PRO A 234 -9.14 -65.40 -24.22
CA PRO A 234 -10.27 -66.14 -24.74
C PRO A 234 -11.56 -65.32 -24.61
N SER A 235 -12.42 -65.36 -25.62
CA SER A 235 -13.60 -64.47 -25.77
C SER A 235 -14.52 -64.45 -24.54
N ARG A 236 -14.64 -65.57 -23.81
CA ARG A 236 -15.40 -65.67 -22.56
C ARG A 236 -14.83 -64.83 -21.39
N ALA A 237 -13.52 -64.63 -21.35
CA ALA A 237 -12.88 -63.80 -20.33
C ALA A 237 -13.09 -62.31 -20.62
N ALA A 238 -13.05 -61.90 -21.89
CA ALA A 238 -13.35 -60.54 -22.31
C ALA A 238 -14.80 -60.16 -22.03
N GLU A 239 -15.76 -61.07 -22.28
CA GLU A 239 -17.18 -60.87 -21.95
C GLU A 239 -17.43 -60.73 -20.44
N ARG A 240 -16.73 -61.52 -19.60
CA ARG A 240 -16.82 -61.39 -18.13
C ARG A 240 -16.24 -60.07 -17.63
N LEU A 241 -15.15 -59.59 -18.21
CA LEU A 241 -14.56 -58.30 -17.86
C LEU A 241 -15.48 -57.14 -18.28
N MET A 242 -16.08 -57.20 -19.47
CA MET A 242 -17.11 -56.22 -19.86
C MET A 242 -18.34 -56.26 -18.95
N GLY A 243 -18.73 -57.43 -18.46
CA GLY A 243 -19.81 -57.57 -17.48
C GLY A 243 -19.48 -56.98 -16.10
N LEU A 244 -18.21 -56.97 -15.69
CA LEU A 244 -17.75 -56.42 -14.40
C LEU A 244 -17.57 -54.90 -14.41
N VAL A 245 -17.26 -54.30 -15.57
CA VAL A 245 -17.02 -52.85 -15.70
C VAL A 245 -18.33 -52.04 -15.73
N GLY A 246 -19.46 -52.68 -16.03
CA GLY A 246 -20.76 -52.04 -16.08
C GLY A 246 -20.92 -51.11 -17.30
N PRO A 247 -22.14 -50.60 -17.54
CA PRO A 247 -22.42 -49.72 -18.68
C PRO A 247 -21.72 -48.36 -18.51
N ALA A 248 -21.14 -47.85 -19.61
CA ALA A 248 -20.48 -46.55 -19.61
C ALA A 248 -21.48 -45.40 -19.31
N PRO A 249 -21.11 -44.42 -18.47
CA PRO A 249 -21.95 -43.27 -18.16
C PRO A 249 -22.18 -42.44 -19.42
N ARG A 250 -23.44 -42.04 -19.66
CA ARG A 250 -23.85 -41.38 -20.91
C ARG A 250 -23.67 -39.87 -20.88
N CYS A 251 -23.57 -39.29 -19.70
CA CYS A 251 -23.39 -37.85 -19.50
C CYS A 251 -22.42 -37.57 -18.35
N LYS A 252 -21.72 -36.42 -18.42
CA LYS A 252 -20.80 -35.95 -17.35
C LYS A 252 -21.46 -35.73 -15.97
N GLY A 253 -22.80 -35.82 -15.87
CA GLY A 253 -23.55 -35.72 -14.61
C GLY A 253 -23.78 -37.04 -13.87
N ASP A 254 -23.41 -38.19 -14.45
CA ASP A 254 -23.65 -39.52 -13.85
C ASP A 254 -22.55 -39.98 -12.87
N LEU A 255 -21.60 -39.11 -12.53
CA LEU A 255 -20.57 -39.42 -11.53
C LEU A 255 -20.99 -38.87 -10.16
N GLY A 256 -21.92 -39.57 -9.50
CA GLY A 256 -22.28 -39.32 -8.10
C GLY A 256 -23.53 -40.07 -7.63
N GLY A 257 -23.35 -41.18 -6.89
CA GLY A 257 -24.41 -41.78 -6.06
C GLY A 257 -24.67 -40.93 -4.80
N THR A 258 -25.80 -40.99 -4.12
CA THR A 258 -26.69 -42.14 -3.86
C THR A 258 -28.17 -41.73 -3.80
N ALA A 259 -29.02 -42.72 -4.06
CA ALA A 259 -30.46 -42.64 -4.25
C ALA A 259 -31.28 -42.29 -3.00
N ALA A 260 -32.30 -41.46 -3.19
CA ALA A 260 -33.58 -41.55 -2.48
C ALA A 260 -34.71 -41.37 -3.50
N GLN A 261 -35.47 -42.44 -3.69
CA GLN A 261 -36.64 -42.52 -4.57
C GLN A 261 -37.75 -41.57 -4.12
N ARG A 262 -38.43 -40.91 -5.08
CA ARG A 262 -39.88 -40.67 -4.98
C ARG A 262 -40.51 -40.49 -6.37
N PRO A 263 -41.71 -41.05 -6.61
CA PRO A 263 -42.27 -41.20 -7.95
C PRO A 263 -43.05 -39.97 -8.42
N LEU A 264 -43.02 -39.78 -9.74
CA LEU A 264 -43.82 -38.82 -10.50
C LEU A 264 -45.32 -39.11 -10.39
N VAL A 265 -46.12 -38.07 -10.12
CA VAL A 265 -47.54 -38.02 -10.47
C VAL A 265 -47.69 -37.02 -11.61
N SER A 266 -48.18 -37.52 -12.74
CA SER A 266 -48.64 -36.77 -13.90
C SER A 266 -50.04 -36.20 -13.66
N VAL A 267 -50.27 -34.93 -14.02
CA VAL A 267 -51.60 -34.44 -14.42
C VAL A 267 -51.44 -33.50 -15.61
N ASP A 268 -52.18 -33.85 -16.65
CA ASP A 268 -52.37 -33.16 -17.92
C ASP A 268 -53.25 -31.90 -17.81
N ARG A 269 -53.07 -31.08 -18.85
CA ARG A 269 -54.08 -30.25 -19.55
C ARG A 269 -54.46 -28.84 -19.02
N ALA A 270 -53.98 -27.89 -19.82
CA ALA A 270 -54.75 -26.90 -20.60
C ALA A 270 -55.60 -25.82 -19.89
N GLY A 271 -55.42 -24.59 -20.36
CA GLY A 271 -56.42 -23.52 -20.23
C GLY A 271 -55.82 -22.13 -20.35
N ALA A 272 -55.95 -21.52 -21.52
CA ALA A 272 -55.62 -20.13 -21.81
C ALA A 272 -56.61 -19.15 -21.15
N ALA A 273 -56.16 -17.95 -20.77
CA ALA A 273 -56.84 -16.65 -20.97
C ALA A 273 -56.12 -15.49 -20.22
N THR A 274 -55.63 -14.54 -21.02
CA THR A 274 -55.74 -13.06 -20.93
C THR A 274 -55.78 -12.30 -19.59
N ALA A 275 -54.86 -11.32 -19.52
CA ALA A 275 -55.05 -9.88 -19.28
C ALA A 275 -55.02 -9.28 -17.85
N GLU A 276 -54.56 -8.01 -17.86
CA GLU A 276 -54.61 -6.95 -16.83
C GLU A 276 -53.49 -7.01 -15.78
N ASP A 277 -52.49 -6.11 -15.79
CA ASP A 277 -52.51 -4.64 -15.60
C ASP A 277 -53.14 -4.24 -14.26
N GLY A 278 -52.36 -3.56 -13.42
CA GLY A 278 -52.72 -3.29 -12.04
C GLY A 278 -51.54 -2.84 -11.20
N SER A 279 -51.02 -1.64 -11.49
CA SER A 279 -50.22 -0.88 -10.53
C SER A 279 -51.15 -0.37 -9.43
N GLU A 280 -50.98 -0.84 -8.20
CA GLU A 280 -51.57 -0.18 -7.03
C GLU A 280 -50.56 0.83 -6.47
N ALA A 281 -50.93 2.09 -6.65
CA ALA A 281 -50.42 3.22 -5.91
C ALA A 281 -50.98 3.16 -4.48
N ASP A 282 -50.13 3.47 -3.50
CA ASP A 282 -50.57 3.89 -2.18
C ASP A 282 -50.03 5.30 -1.96
N GLU A 283 -50.98 6.24 -1.85
CA GLU A 283 -50.79 7.66 -1.63
C GLU A 283 -50.64 7.94 -0.12
N GLU A 284 -49.85 8.98 0.20
CA GLU A 284 -50.13 10.06 1.17
C GLU A 284 -48.83 10.57 1.85
N PRO A 285 -48.78 11.82 2.35
CA PRO A 285 -49.43 13.03 1.86
C PRO A 285 -48.44 14.21 1.68
N VAL A 286 -48.91 15.20 0.93
CA VAL A 286 -48.29 16.51 0.73
C VAL A 286 -48.30 17.29 2.04
N GLY A 287 -47.13 17.41 2.68
CA GLY A 287 -46.86 18.34 3.77
C GLY A 287 -46.33 19.67 3.23
N GLU A 288 -46.99 20.76 3.63
CA GLU A 288 -46.70 22.16 3.28
C GLU A 288 -45.22 22.55 3.39
N VAL A 289 -44.73 23.27 2.39
CA VAL A 289 -43.40 23.88 2.34
C VAL A 289 -43.40 25.18 3.16
N PRO A 290 -42.60 25.31 4.25
CA PRO A 290 -42.26 26.62 4.76
C PRO A 290 -41.19 27.22 3.85
N LYS A 291 -41.51 28.37 3.23
CA LYS A 291 -40.54 29.26 2.59
C LYS A 291 -39.47 29.65 3.61
N VAL A 292 -38.32 28.99 3.54
CA VAL A 292 -37.10 29.41 4.24
C VAL A 292 -35.98 29.53 3.22
N ALA A 293 -35.28 30.65 3.27
CA ALA A 293 -34.28 31.11 2.31
C ALA A 293 -33.29 30.01 1.90
N ALA A 294 -33.10 29.88 0.58
CA ALA A 294 -32.13 28.97 -0.01
C ALA A 294 -30.70 29.45 0.32
N THR A 295 -30.02 28.74 1.22
CA THR A 295 -28.57 28.82 1.34
C THR A 295 -27.92 27.99 0.23
N PRO A 296 -26.80 28.45 -0.35
CA PRO A 296 -26.13 27.80 -1.49
C PRO A 296 -25.70 26.35 -1.23
N ASP A 297 -25.49 25.97 0.04
CA ASP A 297 -25.09 24.62 0.44
C ASP A 297 -26.15 23.55 0.19
N ARG A 298 -27.44 23.92 0.26
CA ARG A 298 -28.53 22.95 0.11
C ARG A 298 -28.79 22.59 -1.36
N VAL A 299 -28.55 23.56 -2.26
CA VAL A 299 -28.59 23.35 -3.71
C VAL A 299 -27.42 22.48 -4.16
N LEU A 300 -26.23 22.70 -3.58
CA LEU A 300 -25.06 21.86 -3.84
C LEU A 300 -25.26 20.41 -3.35
N ALA A 301 -25.83 20.23 -2.15
CA ALA A 301 -26.15 18.91 -1.62
C ALA A 301 -27.18 18.16 -2.47
N GLN A 302 -28.22 18.85 -2.96
CA GLN A 302 -29.22 18.27 -3.86
C GLN A 302 -28.64 17.97 -5.25
N LEU A 303 -27.74 18.81 -5.77
CA LEU A 303 -27.04 18.58 -7.03
C LEU A 303 -26.10 17.37 -6.92
N LEU A 304 -25.39 17.23 -5.81
CA LEU A 304 -24.52 16.08 -5.53
C LEU A 304 -25.33 14.78 -5.39
N GLN A 305 -26.47 14.80 -4.69
CA GLN A 305 -27.37 13.65 -4.63
C GLN A 305 -27.93 13.27 -6.01
N ALA A 306 -28.35 14.26 -6.81
CA ALA A 306 -28.87 14.02 -8.15
C ALA A 306 -27.79 13.44 -9.09
N GLN A 307 -26.56 13.96 -9.04
CA GLN A 307 -25.44 13.46 -9.85
C GLN A 307 -24.99 12.07 -9.42
N THR A 308 -25.01 11.76 -8.12
CA THR A 308 -24.68 10.41 -7.62
C THR A 308 -25.68 9.37 -8.13
N LYS A 309 -26.97 9.75 -8.20
CA LYS A 309 -28.04 8.86 -8.69
C LYS A 309 -27.95 8.59 -10.19
N ILE A 310 -27.55 9.60 -10.99
CA ILE A 310 -27.33 9.45 -12.44
C ILE A 310 -26.10 8.57 -12.72
N LEU A 311 -25.01 8.73 -11.96
CA LEU A 311 -23.83 7.87 -12.09
C LEU A 311 -24.12 6.42 -11.70
N GLN A 312 -24.94 6.18 -10.67
CA GLN A 312 -25.40 4.83 -10.32
C GLN A 312 -26.23 4.18 -11.44
N GLN A 313 -27.01 4.96 -12.18
CA GLN A 313 -27.84 4.46 -13.28
C GLN A 313 -27.03 4.20 -14.56
N LEU A 314 -26.04 5.05 -14.85
CA LEU A 314 -25.10 4.82 -15.94
C LEU A 314 -24.13 3.67 -15.63
N SER A 315 -23.78 3.46 -14.35
CA SER A 315 -22.95 2.34 -13.92
C SER A 315 -23.65 0.97 -13.93
N VAL A 316 -24.92 0.89 -14.32
CA VAL A 316 -25.66 -0.37 -14.44
C VAL A 316 -25.91 -0.73 -15.90
N ARG A 317 -25.92 0.24 -16.82
CA ARG A 317 -26.23 0.01 -18.24
C ARG A 317 -25.05 -0.41 -19.12
N GLU A 318 -23.81 -0.05 -18.78
CA GLU A 318 -22.60 -0.42 -19.57
C GLU A 318 -21.86 -1.68 -19.07
N PHE A 319 -22.36 -2.37 -18.03
CA PHE A 319 -21.57 -3.31 -17.23
C PHE A 319 -21.72 -4.79 -17.62
N LYS A 320 -22.34 -5.09 -18.77
CA LYS A 320 -22.54 -6.48 -19.21
C LYS A 320 -21.38 -7.09 -19.98
N GLU A 321 -20.36 -6.32 -20.40
CA GLU A 321 -19.30 -6.86 -21.30
C GLU A 321 -17.84 -6.58 -20.90
N ARG A 322 -17.53 -5.80 -19.85
CA ARG A 322 -16.13 -5.57 -19.42
C ARG A 322 -15.95 -5.56 -17.90
N ASP A 323 -14.85 -6.16 -17.44
CA ASP A 323 -14.44 -6.17 -16.03
C ASP A 323 -14.23 -4.72 -15.54
N PRO A 324 -15.08 -4.22 -14.61
CA PRO A 324 -15.21 -2.80 -14.29
C PRO A 324 -13.97 -2.18 -13.62
N LEU A 325 -13.12 -3.02 -13.01
CA LEU A 325 -11.85 -2.56 -12.43
C LEU A 325 -10.81 -2.20 -13.51
N THR A 326 -10.95 -2.76 -14.71
CA THR A 326 -10.01 -2.54 -15.82
C THR A 326 -10.16 -1.16 -16.44
N LEU A 327 -11.36 -0.59 -16.44
CA LEU A 327 -11.62 0.77 -16.95
C LEU A 327 -11.21 1.85 -15.94
N LEU A 328 -11.24 1.53 -14.65
CA LEU A 328 -10.83 2.46 -13.58
C LEU A 328 -9.32 2.48 -13.36
N SER A 329 -8.61 1.41 -13.72
CA SER A 329 -7.14 1.33 -13.65
C SER A 329 -6.41 1.99 -14.83
N GLY A 330 -7.12 2.42 -15.88
CA GLY A 330 -6.54 2.95 -17.12
C GLY A 330 -6.21 4.45 -17.13
N GLY A 331 -6.26 5.15 -15.99
CA GLY A 331 -5.97 6.58 -15.92
C GLY A 331 -4.50 6.84 -15.57
N SER A 332 -3.65 6.99 -16.59
CA SER A 332 -2.29 7.52 -16.44
C SER A 332 -2.35 8.93 -15.82
N ALA A 333 -1.44 9.20 -14.89
CA ALA A 333 -1.42 10.40 -14.07
C ALA A 333 -0.74 11.61 -14.74
N ASP A 334 -0.78 11.70 -16.07
CA ASP A 334 0.06 12.64 -16.82
C ASP A 334 -0.66 13.33 -17.98
N ASP A 335 -1.87 13.82 -17.72
CA ASP A 335 -2.56 14.77 -18.60
C ASP A 335 -3.12 15.90 -17.73
N CYS A 336 -2.21 16.81 -17.36
CA CYS A 336 -2.54 18.12 -16.85
C CYS A 336 -2.40 19.10 -18.00
N ASP A 337 -3.43 19.23 -18.84
CA ASP A 337 -3.70 20.53 -19.44
C ASP A 337 -5.19 20.83 -19.64
N ALA A 338 -5.52 22.05 -19.20
CA ALA A 338 -6.68 22.88 -19.47
C ALA A 338 -8.10 22.26 -19.50
N SER A 339 -8.89 22.75 -18.53
CA SER A 339 -10.35 22.92 -18.58
C SER A 339 -11.23 21.85 -17.90
N GLY A 340 -11.95 22.30 -16.87
CA GLY A 340 -13.19 21.69 -16.38
C GLY A 340 -13.04 20.73 -15.19
N THR A 341 -13.08 21.28 -13.97
CA THR A 341 -13.56 20.65 -12.72
C THR A 341 -13.61 19.11 -12.69
N LYS A 342 -12.46 18.43 -12.80
CA LYS A 342 -12.32 17.02 -12.46
C LYS A 342 -11.94 16.97 -10.99
N ILE A 343 -12.89 16.58 -10.13
CA ILE A 343 -12.59 16.29 -8.73
C ILE A 343 -11.69 15.03 -8.72
N ALA A 344 -10.39 15.23 -8.88
CA ALA A 344 -9.37 14.25 -8.51
C ALA A 344 -9.59 13.94 -7.02
N GLY A 345 -9.86 12.69 -6.64
CA GLY A 345 -10.15 12.34 -5.25
C GLY A 345 -11.35 11.42 -5.01
N VAL A 346 -12.14 11.05 -6.04
CA VAL A 346 -13.32 10.17 -5.87
C VAL A 346 -13.21 8.85 -6.63
N ARG A 347 -12.22 8.70 -7.51
CA ARG A 347 -12.11 7.53 -8.40
C ARG A 347 -11.67 6.27 -7.65
N GLY A 348 -10.69 6.39 -6.74
CA GLY A 348 -10.23 5.29 -5.89
C GLY A 348 -11.30 4.87 -4.88
N MET A 349 -12.05 5.83 -4.31
CA MET A 349 -13.20 5.53 -3.44
C MET A 349 -14.29 4.73 -4.15
N ALA A 350 -14.68 5.16 -5.35
CA ALA A 350 -15.66 4.44 -6.16
C ALA A 350 -15.14 3.04 -6.56
N ALA A 351 -13.88 2.95 -7.00
CA ALA A 351 -13.26 1.67 -7.37
C ALA A 351 -13.19 0.70 -6.18
N ARG A 352 -12.87 1.19 -4.97
CA ARG A 352 -12.87 0.36 -3.75
C ARG A 352 -14.26 -0.13 -3.41
N GLN A 353 -15.29 0.70 -3.54
CA GLN A 353 -16.66 0.25 -3.28
C GLN A 353 -17.09 -0.83 -4.28
N VAL A 354 -16.74 -0.70 -5.56
CA VAL A 354 -16.99 -1.75 -6.56
C VAL A 354 -16.25 -3.03 -6.18
N LEU A 355 -14.99 -2.94 -5.76
CA LEU A 355 -14.20 -4.10 -5.34
C LEU A 355 -14.82 -4.83 -4.13
N VAL A 356 -15.23 -4.09 -3.09
CA VAL A 356 -15.91 -4.68 -1.92
C VAL A 356 -17.21 -5.36 -2.33
N ASN A 357 -18.04 -4.69 -3.14
CA ASN A 357 -19.27 -5.27 -3.65
C ASN A 357 -19.03 -6.53 -4.50
N GLN A 358 -17.90 -6.63 -5.21
CA GLN A 358 -17.53 -7.82 -5.95
C GLN A 358 -17.15 -8.98 -5.02
N PHE A 359 -16.43 -8.71 -3.93
CA PHE A 359 -16.08 -9.74 -2.94
C PHE A 359 -17.33 -10.31 -2.27
N ASP A 360 -18.31 -9.45 -1.91
CA ASP A 360 -19.55 -9.89 -1.28
C ASP A 360 -20.46 -10.67 -2.23
N ARG A 361 -20.54 -10.26 -3.50
CA ARG A 361 -21.38 -10.93 -4.51
C ARG A 361 -20.78 -12.22 -5.05
N HIS A 362 -19.46 -12.30 -5.11
CA HIS A 362 -18.74 -13.41 -5.75
C HIS A 362 -17.55 -13.90 -4.91
N PRO A 363 -17.77 -14.38 -3.67
CA PRO A 363 -16.69 -14.86 -2.80
C PRO A 363 -15.91 -16.02 -3.42
N ASP A 364 -16.56 -16.87 -4.21
CA ASP A 364 -15.90 -17.97 -4.92
C ASP A 364 -14.81 -17.49 -5.88
N GLN A 365 -15.01 -16.35 -6.54
CA GLN A 365 -14.02 -15.79 -7.46
C GLN A 365 -12.75 -15.35 -6.74
N VAL A 366 -12.89 -14.86 -5.50
CA VAL A 366 -11.75 -14.48 -4.64
C VAL A 366 -10.93 -15.72 -4.31
N VAL A 367 -11.59 -16.80 -3.86
CA VAL A 367 -10.94 -18.08 -3.56
C VAL A 367 -10.23 -18.65 -4.80
N HIS A 368 -10.87 -18.64 -5.96
CA HIS A 368 -10.27 -19.09 -7.21
C HIS A 368 -9.08 -18.22 -7.65
N ALA A 369 -9.14 -16.90 -7.43
CA ALA A 369 -8.02 -16.01 -7.71
C ALA A 369 -6.82 -16.33 -6.81
N ILE A 370 -7.04 -16.55 -5.51
CA ILE A 370 -6.00 -16.93 -4.56
C ILE A 370 -5.40 -18.29 -4.92
N ARG A 371 -6.22 -19.31 -5.26
CA ARG A 371 -5.74 -20.63 -5.70
C ARG A 371 -4.84 -20.53 -6.93
N ARG A 372 -5.25 -19.78 -7.95
CA ARG A 372 -4.45 -19.55 -9.17
C ARG A 372 -3.11 -18.87 -8.83
N ARG A 373 -3.11 -17.89 -7.94
CA ARG A 373 -1.89 -17.18 -7.52
C ARG A 373 -0.98 -18.04 -6.66
N LEU A 374 -1.53 -18.87 -5.78
CA LEU A 374 -0.78 -19.85 -5.02
C LEU A 374 -0.07 -20.85 -5.95
N ALA A 375 -0.78 -21.37 -6.96
CA ALA A 375 -0.20 -22.27 -7.96
C ALA A 375 0.93 -21.59 -8.75
N ALA A 376 0.74 -20.32 -9.17
CA ALA A 376 1.77 -19.54 -9.85
C ALA A 376 3.00 -19.27 -8.96
N ALA A 377 2.78 -18.87 -7.70
CA ALA A 377 3.82 -18.60 -6.70
C ALA A 377 4.68 -19.84 -6.43
N ARG A 378 4.07 -21.03 -6.43
CA ARG A 378 4.74 -22.32 -6.23
C ARG A 378 5.35 -22.90 -7.50
N ARG A 379 5.29 -22.19 -8.64
CA ARG A 379 5.76 -22.66 -9.96
C ARG A 379 5.13 -23.98 -10.40
N HIS A 380 3.86 -24.20 -10.03
CA HIS A 380 3.03 -25.30 -10.54
C HIS A 380 1.89 -24.75 -11.42
N PRO A 381 2.20 -24.11 -12.56
CA PRO A 381 1.18 -23.50 -13.41
C PRO A 381 0.22 -24.52 -14.04
N GLU A 382 0.59 -25.80 -14.11
CA GLU A 382 -0.20 -26.87 -14.71
C GLU A 382 -1.14 -27.58 -13.73
N VAL A 383 -0.99 -27.36 -12.42
CA VAL A 383 -1.81 -28.03 -11.42
C VAL A 383 -3.06 -27.20 -11.15
N VAL A 384 -4.19 -27.65 -11.72
CA VAL A 384 -5.51 -26.99 -11.63
C VAL A 384 -6.04 -26.89 -10.19
N GLN A 385 -5.57 -27.76 -9.28
CA GLN A 385 -5.93 -27.74 -7.86
C GLN A 385 -4.69 -27.84 -6.97
N PRO A 386 -4.26 -26.75 -6.29
CA PRO A 386 -3.18 -26.82 -5.34
C PRO A 386 -3.54 -27.80 -4.21
N ALA A 387 -2.63 -28.68 -3.82
CA ALA A 387 -2.85 -29.56 -2.67
C ALA A 387 -3.13 -28.71 -1.42
N ALA A 388 -3.99 -29.19 -0.51
CA ALA A 388 -4.44 -28.44 0.67
C ALA A 388 -3.28 -27.87 1.52
N GLU A 389 -2.13 -28.56 1.53
CA GLU A 389 -0.93 -28.20 2.28
C GLU A 389 -0.07 -27.10 1.62
N GLN A 390 -0.35 -26.75 0.37
CA GLN A 390 0.49 -25.79 -0.37
C GLN A 390 0.47 -24.39 0.24
N MET A 391 -0.62 -24.00 0.91
CA MET A 391 -0.69 -22.71 1.61
C MET A 391 0.29 -22.69 2.79
N TYR A 392 0.32 -23.75 3.60
CA TYR A 392 1.28 -23.90 4.69
C TYR A 392 2.71 -23.85 4.16
N ALA A 393 3.00 -24.60 3.09
CA ALA A 393 4.32 -24.60 2.47
C ALA A 393 4.69 -23.21 1.90
N HIS A 394 3.75 -22.48 1.30
CA HIS A 394 3.99 -21.12 0.80
C HIS A 394 4.39 -20.16 1.93
N PHE A 395 3.67 -20.14 3.05
CA PHE A 395 4.03 -19.32 4.21
C PHE A 395 5.33 -19.77 4.87
N LYS A 396 5.57 -21.09 4.92
CA LYS A 396 6.81 -21.67 5.41
C LYS A 396 8.01 -21.40 4.52
N GLU A 397 7.86 -21.22 3.20
CA GLU A 397 8.97 -21.18 2.21
C GLU A 397 9.19 -19.86 1.50
N THR A 398 8.19 -18.98 1.41
CA THR A 398 8.26 -17.80 0.53
C THR A 398 7.83 -16.49 1.20
N VAL A 399 6.88 -16.53 2.15
CA VAL A 399 6.37 -15.29 2.76
C VAL A 399 7.41 -14.68 3.71
N PRO A 400 7.68 -13.36 3.60
CA PRO A 400 8.67 -12.68 4.43
C PRO A 400 8.11 -12.32 5.83
N LEU A 401 7.86 -13.33 6.65
CA LEU A 401 7.36 -13.15 8.02
C LEU A 401 8.42 -12.59 8.99
N GLY A 402 9.72 -12.83 8.72
CA GLY A 402 10.83 -12.32 9.51
C GLY A 402 10.62 -12.48 11.02
N ASN A 403 10.78 -11.40 11.76
CA ASN A 403 10.70 -11.41 13.23
C ASN A 403 9.28 -11.13 13.77
N TYR A 404 8.24 -11.14 12.92
CA TYR A 404 6.86 -10.82 13.31
C TYR A 404 6.16 -12.02 13.95
N LYS A 405 6.56 -12.41 15.17
CA LYS A 405 6.07 -13.62 15.86
C LYS A 405 4.55 -13.77 15.90
N THR A 406 3.83 -12.71 16.28
CA THR A 406 2.35 -12.72 16.33
C THR A 406 1.75 -12.95 14.95
N LEU A 407 2.31 -12.31 13.91
CA LEU A 407 1.88 -12.52 12.53
C LEU A 407 2.19 -13.93 12.05
N THR A 408 3.32 -14.52 12.46
CA THR A 408 3.66 -15.91 12.16
C THR A 408 2.62 -16.86 12.74
N TYR A 409 2.31 -16.77 14.04
CA TYR A 409 1.28 -17.60 14.67
C TYR A 409 -0.08 -17.45 13.96
N PHE A 410 -0.52 -16.22 13.73
CA PHE A 410 -1.78 -15.94 13.05
C PHE A 410 -1.82 -16.51 11.62
N SER A 411 -0.74 -16.36 10.86
CA SER A 411 -0.64 -16.86 9.48
C SER A 411 -0.73 -18.39 9.43
N PHE A 412 -0.07 -19.10 10.34
CA PHE A 412 -0.11 -20.55 10.38
C PHE A 412 -1.44 -21.11 10.87
N LEU A 413 -2.15 -20.36 11.74
CA LEU A 413 -3.53 -20.70 12.11
C LEU A 413 -4.48 -20.58 10.90
N LEU A 414 -4.34 -19.51 10.11
CA LEU A 414 -5.10 -19.36 8.86
C LEU A 414 -4.73 -20.41 7.82
N CYS A 415 -3.45 -20.81 7.72
CA CYS A 415 -3.05 -21.91 6.84
C CYS A 415 -3.73 -23.23 7.23
N LYS A 416 -3.87 -23.51 8.54
CA LYS A 416 -4.57 -24.70 9.03
C LYS A 416 -6.07 -24.64 8.72
N ALA A 417 -6.71 -23.49 8.93
CA ALA A 417 -8.10 -23.28 8.55
C ALA A 417 -8.29 -23.47 7.04
N TRP A 418 -7.42 -22.90 6.21
CA TRP A 418 -7.45 -23.08 4.75
C TRP A 418 -7.35 -24.56 4.36
N GLU A 419 -6.48 -25.32 5.01
CA GLU A 419 -6.30 -26.75 4.78
C GLU A 419 -7.60 -27.56 5.06
N HIS A 420 -8.27 -27.28 6.17
CA HIS A 420 -9.58 -27.89 6.50
C HIS A 420 -10.67 -27.49 5.48
N ALA A 421 -10.65 -26.24 5.01
CA ALA A 421 -11.58 -25.77 3.99
C ALA A 421 -11.38 -26.49 2.65
N GLU A 422 -10.13 -26.68 2.20
CA GLU A 422 -9.81 -27.43 0.97
C GLU A 422 -10.18 -28.92 1.07
N ARG A 423 -10.13 -29.52 2.27
CA ARG A 423 -10.59 -30.90 2.50
C ARG A 423 -12.10 -31.05 2.67
N GLY A 424 -12.85 -29.96 2.74
CA GLY A 424 -14.30 -29.99 3.01
C GLY A 424 -14.65 -30.38 4.45
N GLU A 425 -13.70 -30.27 5.39
CA GLU A 425 -13.88 -30.64 6.81
C GLU A 425 -14.49 -29.48 7.60
N GLY A 426 -15.77 -29.18 7.35
CA GLY A 426 -16.45 -28.00 7.91
C GLY A 426 -16.41 -27.90 9.44
N ALA A 427 -16.57 -29.01 10.16
CA ALA A 427 -16.51 -29.01 11.62
C ALA A 427 -15.10 -28.71 12.15
N ALA A 428 -14.07 -29.26 11.50
CA ALA A 428 -12.67 -29.00 11.88
C ALA A 428 -12.26 -27.55 11.55
N LEU A 429 -12.77 -27.01 10.44
CA LEU A 429 -12.62 -25.59 10.09
C LEU A 429 -13.23 -24.69 11.17
N GLN A 430 -14.48 -24.94 11.58
CA GLN A 430 -15.15 -24.17 12.62
C GLN A 430 -14.41 -24.25 13.96
N ALA A 431 -13.96 -25.44 14.36
CA ALA A 431 -13.17 -25.62 15.57
C ALA A 431 -11.85 -24.82 15.50
N THR A 432 -11.13 -24.88 14.37
CA THR A 432 -9.88 -24.14 14.17
C THR A 432 -10.09 -22.63 14.23
N ILE A 433 -11.16 -22.11 13.61
CA ILE A 433 -11.52 -20.69 13.68
C ILE A 433 -11.85 -20.31 15.13
N GLY A 434 -12.65 -21.11 15.84
CA GLY A 434 -12.98 -20.88 17.24
C GLY A 434 -11.74 -20.82 18.15
N LEU A 435 -10.82 -21.77 17.98
CA LEU A 435 -9.53 -21.78 18.68
C LEU A 435 -8.67 -20.55 18.32
N GLY A 436 -8.73 -20.08 17.08
CA GLY A 436 -8.09 -18.83 16.65
C GLY A 436 -8.67 -17.59 17.32
N LEU A 437 -9.98 -17.56 17.58
CA LEU A 437 -10.61 -16.49 18.34
C LEU A 437 -10.19 -16.53 19.82
N CYS A 438 -10.15 -17.71 20.44
CA CYS A 438 -9.61 -17.87 21.81
C CYS A 438 -8.13 -17.45 21.90
N PHE A 439 -7.32 -17.77 20.87
CA PHE A 439 -5.95 -17.27 20.76
C PHE A 439 -5.92 -15.73 20.78
N ALA A 440 -6.71 -15.08 19.92
CA ALA A 440 -6.72 -13.62 19.82
C ALA A 440 -7.16 -12.94 21.13
N GLU A 441 -8.17 -13.48 21.80
CA GLU A 441 -8.65 -13.01 23.10
C GLU A 441 -7.57 -13.14 24.17
N GLN A 442 -6.93 -14.31 24.29
CA GLN A 442 -5.88 -14.53 25.28
C GLN A 442 -4.68 -13.61 25.04
N VAL A 443 -4.26 -13.43 23.78
CA VAL A 443 -3.17 -12.51 23.41
C VAL A 443 -3.49 -11.06 23.78
N ALA A 444 -4.75 -10.64 23.61
CA ALA A 444 -5.19 -9.31 24.02
C ALA A 444 -5.10 -9.12 25.55
N HIS A 445 -5.54 -10.13 26.32
CA HIS A 445 -5.42 -10.12 27.79
C HIS A 445 -3.97 -10.10 28.27
N GLU A 446 -3.07 -10.75 27.54
CA GLU A 446 -1.64 -10.80 27.87
C GLU A 446 -0.82 -9.66 27.24
N GLN A 447 -1.46 -8.57 26.80
CA GLN A 447 -0.77 -7.40 26.22
C GLN A 447 0.14 -7.76 25.02
N GLY A 448 -0.28 -8.73 24.21
CA GLY A 448 0.43 -9.15 23.01
C GLY A 448 1.37 -10.35 23.18
N HIS A 449 1.51 -10.92 24.39
CA HIS A 449 2.24 -12.17 24.56
C HIS A 449 1.45 -13.34 23.95
N THR A 450 2.12 -14.18 23.16
CA THR A 450 1.46 -15.20 22.34
C THR A 450 1.58 -16.62 22.87
N ARG A 451 2.34 -16.83 23.96
CA ARG A 451 2.73 -18.17 24.40
C ARG A 451 1.55 -18.98 24.92
N LEU A 452 0.78 -18.44 25.87
CA LEU A 452 -0.37 -19.14 26.42
C LEU A 452 -1.49 -19.22 25.39
N GLY A 453 -1.78 -18.11 24.71
CA GLY A 453 -2.78 -18.10 23.64
C GLY A 453 -2.53 -19.18 22.60
N TRP A 454 -1.27 -19.38 22.17
CA TRP A 454 -0.95 -20.41 21.17
C TRP A 454 -1.13 -21.82 21.72
N LEU A 455 -0.71 -22.07 22.96
CA LEU A 455 -0.86 -23.37 23.62
C LEU A 455 -2.34 -23.82 23.65
N LEU A 456 -3.27 -22.89 23.87
CA LEU A 456 -4.70 -23.16 23.87
C LEU A 456 -5.24 -23.65 22.52
N THR A 457 -4.55 -23.37 21.41
CA THR A 457 -4.97 -23.85 20.07
C THR A 457 -4.70 -25.33 19.86
N GLY A 458 -3.75 -25.93 20.60
CA GLY A 458 -3.32 -27.32 20.39
C GLY A 458 -2.62 -27.58 19.04
N ILE A 459 -2.31 -26.54 18.28
CA ILE A 459 -1.63 -26.64 16.98
C ILE A 459 -0.11 -26.71 17.22
N PRO A 460 0.65 -27.51 16.45
CA PRO A 460 2.11 -27.56 16.56
C PRO A 460 2.73 -26.18 16.30
N ASP A 461 3.84 -25.90 17.01
CA ASP A 461 4.55 -24.62 16.86
C ASP A 461 4.95 -24.35 15.40
N PRO A 462 4.79 -23.10 14.92
CA PRO A 462 5.30 -22.69 13.62
C PRO A 462 6.81 -22.92 13.48
N PRO A 463 7.31 -23.18 12.26
CA PRO A 463 8.73 -23.33 11.99
C PRO A 463 9.45 -21.97 12.03
N PHE A 464 9.63 -21.41 13.23
CA PHE A 464 10.23 -20.09 13.46
C PHE A 464 11.62 -19.96 12.85
N SER A 465 12.47 -20.96 13.02
CA SER A 465 13.84 -20.97 12.49
C SER A 465 13.88 -20.81 10.96
N GLN A 466 12.87 -21.29 10.25
CA GLN A 466 12.80 -21.22 8.78
C GLN A 466 12.15 -19.93 8.27
N THR A 467 11.32 -19.30 9.10
CA THR A 467 10.58 -18.09 8.74
C THR A 467 11.31 -16.80 9.14
N GLU A 468 12.11 -16.85 10.21
CA GLU A 468 12.84 -15.69 10.76
C GLU A 468 13.90 -15.14 9.79
N GLY A 469 14.53 -16.02 9.01
CA GLY A 469 15.50 -15.62 7.98
C GLY A 469 14.89 -14.88 6.79
N ARG A 470 13.56 -14.85 6.64
CA ARG A 470 12.90 -14.29 5.46
C ARG A 470 12.46 -12.86 5.70
N ARG A 471 13.27 -11.94 5.20
CA ARG A 471 12.95 -10.51 5.21
C ARG A 471 12.36 -10.09 3.88
N ALA A 472 11.46 -9.11 3.92
CA ALA A 472 10.87 -8.58 2.71
C ALA A 472 11.99 -8.03 1.81
N PRO A 473 12.01 -8.36 0.50
CA PRO A 473 12.98 -7.79 -0.42
C PRO A 473 12.85 -6.27 -0.41
N ARG A 474 13.99 -5.57 -0.46
CA ARG A 474 14.01 -4.11 -0.60
C ARG A 474 13.52 -3.77 -2.02
N ALA A 475 12.28 -3.30 -2.12
CA ALA A 475 11.68 -2.48 -3.19
C ALA A 475 11.26 -3.08 -4.55
N ASP A 476 11.61 -4.29 -4.98
CA ASP A 476 11.31 -4.67 -6.39
C ASP A 476 9.88 -5.19 -6.67
N LEU A 477 9.16 -5.71 -5.66
CA LEU A 477 7.74 -6.08 -5.80
C LEU A 477 6.93 -5.43 -4.67
N PRO A 478 6.10 -4.40 -4.97
CA PRO A 478 5.30 -3.71 -3.95
C PRO A 478 4.13 -4.55 -3.41
N HIS A 479 4.00 -5.82 -3.83
CA HIS A 479 2.88 -6.66 -3.47
C HIS A 479 3.25 -8.12 -3.17
N GLY A 480 2.50 -8.73 -2.23
CA GLY A 480 2.56 -10.17 -1.97
C GLY A 480 2.10 -10.99 -3.18
N GLN A 481 2.63 -12.21 -3.31
CA GLN A 481 2.34 -13.08 -4.47
C GLN A 481 0.90 -13.59 -4.50
N LEU A 482 0.25 -13.75 -3.34
CA LEU A 482 -1.14 -14.19 -3.23
C LEU A 482 -2.16 -13.10 -3.58
N SER A 483 -1.79 -11.83 -3.44
CA SER A 483 -2.69 -10.70 -3.65
C SER A 483 -2.82 -10.38 -5.14
N ASP A 484 -4.01 -9.98 -5.58
CA ASP A 484 -4.19 -9.45 -6.92
C ASP A 484 -3.66 -8.01 -7.06
N PRO A 485 -2.77 -7.70 -8.02
CA PRO A 485 -2.32 -6.34 -8.31
C PRO A 485 -3.48 -5.41 -8.58
N LYS A 486 -4.59 -5.89 -9.18
CA LYS A 486 -5.80 -5.08 -9.35
C LYS A 486 -6.40 -4.66 -8.01
N TRP A 487 -6.47 -5.58 -7.05
CA TRP A 487 -6.99 -5.30 -5.71
C TRP A 487 -6.08 -4.31 -4.98
N ILE A 488 -4.77 -4.46 -5.12
CA ILE A 488 -3.79 -3.57 -4.50
C ILE A 488 -3.84 -2.19 -5.13
N ALA A 489 -3.80 -2.08 -6.46
CA ALA A 489 -3.89 -0.82 -7.16
C ALA A 489 -5.17 -0.05 -6.78
N THR A 490 -6.30 -0.75 -6.65
CA THR A 490 -7.57 -0.17 -6.20
C THR A 490 -7.47 0.39 -4.78
N ASN A 491 -6.87 -0.36 -3.84
CA ASN A 491 -6.70 0.11 -2.47
C ASN A 491 -5.66 1.24 -2.36
N LEU A 492 -4.59 1.24 -3.16
CA LEU A 492 -3.62 2.33 -3.22
C LEU A 492 -4.26 3.61 -3.79
N ALA A 493 -5.10 3.50 -4.82
CA ALA A 493 -5.87 4.64 -5.34
C ALA A 493 -6.82 5.20 -4.28
N PHE A 494 -7.48 4.34 -3.51
CA PHE A 494 -8.30 4.76 -2.37
C PHE A 494 -7.49 5.50 -1.30
N LEU A 495 -6.30 5.02 -0.94
CA LEU A 495 -5.44 5.71 0.04
C LEU A 495 -5.00 7.09 -0.46
N ARG A 496 -4.65 7.22 -1.74
CA ARG A 496 -4.34 8.52 -2.37
C ARG A 496 -5.53 9.49 -2.31
N ASP A 497 -6.75 9.00 -2.53
CA ASP A 497 -7.97 9.80 -2.39
C ASP A 497 -8.15 10.26 -0.93
N CYS A 498 -7.94 9.38 0.06
CA CYS A 498 -8.00 9.73 1.48
C CYS A 498 -6.98 10.79 1.86
N ASP A 499 -5.72 10.65 1.41
CA ASP A 499 -4.65 11.63 1.66
C ASP A 499 -4.99 12.98 1.03
N SER A 500 -5.51 12.97 -0.20
CA SER A 500 -5.94 14.19 -0.90
C SER A 500 -7.07 14.91 -0.16
N ILE A 501 -8.02 14.16 0.42
CA ILE A 501 -9.11 14.74 1.22
C ILE A 501 -8.59 15.27 2.56
N ALA A 502 -7.70 14.52 3.22
CA ALA A 502 -7.09 14.95 4.48
C ALA A 502 -6.30 16.26 4.29
N GLU A 503 -5.51 16.37 3.23
CA GLU A 503 -4.74 17.57 2.90
C GLU A 503 -5.65 18.78 2.61
N ARG A 504 -6.72 18.60 1.82
CA ARG A 504 -7.70 19.69 1.58
C ARG A 504 -8.43 20.09 2.85
N THR A 505 -8.79 19.13 3.69
CA THR A 505 -9.46 19.39 4.97
C THR A 505 -8.54 20.19 5.88
N TYR A 506 -7.26 19.83 5.96
CA TYR A 506 -6.24 20.55 6.72
C TYR A 506 -6.07 21.99 6.21
N ARG A 507 -5.87 22.18 4.90
CA ARG A 507 -5.74 23.53 4.28
C ARG A 507 -6.98 24.40 4.50
N THR A 508 -8.17 23.81 4.47
CA THR A 508 -9.41 24.54 4.74
C THR A 508 -9.46 24.99 6.21
N HIS A 509 -9.06 24.12 7.15
CA HIS A 509 -8.97 24.50 8.56
C HIS A 509 -7.90 25.57 8.85
N GLU A 510 -6.79 25.59 8.13
CA GLU A 510 -5.79 26.68 8.22
C GLU A 510 -6.30 28.00 7.62
N ALA A 511 -7.05 27.96 6.52
CA ALA A 511 -7.69 29.14 5.93
C ALA A 511 -8.72 29.79 6.88
N PHE A 512 -9.42 28.99 7.69
CA PHE A 512 -10.32 29.50 8.72
C PHE A 512 -9.59 30.07 9.95
N ARG A 513 -8.35 29.66 10.23
CA ARG A 513 -7.53 30.22 11.32
C ARG A 513 -6.81 31.51 10.93
N SER A 514 -6.53 31.71 9.65
CA SER A 514 -5.85 32.90 9.12
C SER A 514 -6.80 34.08 8.81
N THR A 515 -8.09 33.94 9.10
CA THR A 515 -9.11 34.99 8.92
C THR A 515 -9.58 35.63 10.23
N GLU A 516 -8.85 35.44 11.34
CA GLU A 516 -9.02 36.33 12.51
C GLU A 516 -8.49 37.73 12.16
N PRO A 517 -9.31 38.80 12.31
CA PRO A 517 -8.87 40.15 12.00
C PRO A 517 -7.75 40.57 12.96
N PRO A 518 -6.75 41.35 12.51
CA PRO A 518 -5.68 41.80 13.39
C PRO A 518 -6.28 42.57 14.57
N ALA A 519 -6.11 42.00 15.77
CA ALA A 519 -6.50 42.66 17.01
C ALA A 519 -5.79 44.01 17.07
N LYS A 520 -6.58 45.08 17.05
CA LYS A 520 -6.13 46.46 17.16
C LYS A 520 -5.20 46.59 18.37
N SER A 521 -4.00 47.08 18.10
CA SER A 521 -3.07 47.63 19.08
C SER A 521 -3.81 48.60 20.01
N GLY A 522 -3.79 48.30 21.31
CA GLY A 522 -4.46 49.09 22.32
C GLY A 522 -3.86 48.90 23.71
N GLY A 523 -2.80 49.66 24.02
CA GLY A 523 -2.62 50.30 25.32
C GLY A 523 -2.16 49.46 26.53
N LYS A 524 -0.86 49.58 26.84
CA LYS A 524 -0.26 49.78 28.18
C LYS A 524 -1.05 49.33 29.41
N GLY A 525 -0.53 48.33 30.13
CA GLY A 525 -0.85 48.06 31.53
C GLY A 525 0.33 47.45 32.29
N LYS A 526 1.14 48.30 32.94
CA LYS A 526 2.13 47.91 33.95
C LYS A 526 1.43 47.28 35.16
N GLN A 527 1.71 46.03 35.50
CA GLN A 527 1.60 45.46 36.87
C GLN A 527 2.69 44.39 37.00
N LYS A 528 3.91 44.73 37.44
CA LYS A 528 4.37 44.88 38.84
C LYS A 528 4.24 43.60 39.68
N LYS A 529 5.27 42.73 39.54
CA LYS A 529 6.16 42.26 40.63
C LYS A 529 5.51 42.18 42.02
N ARG A 530 5.01 41.00 42.42
CA ARG A 530 4.90 40.56 43.83
C ARG A 530 4.56 39.07 43.93
N GLN A 531 5.58 38.21 44.03
CA GLN A 531 5.52 36.92 44.76
C GLN A 531 6.91 36.26 44.72
N GLN A 532 7.80 36.74 45.59
CA GLN A 532 8.95 36.00 46.11
C GLN A 532 9.41 36.72 47.37
N ALA A 533 8.81 36.34 48.51
CA ALA A 533 9.30 36.57 49.87
C ALA A 533 8.25 36.02 50.84
N GLU A 534 8.32 34.73 51.17
CA GLU A 534 7.91 34.14 52.46
C GLU A 534 8.02 32.62 52.37
N ALA A 535 9.17 32.08 52.75
CA ALA A 535 9.31 30.75 53.37
C ALA A 535 10.79 30.49 53.70
N GLN A 536 11.35 31.28 54.62
CA GLN A 536 12.56 30.89 55.34
C GLN A 536 12.60 31.61 56.70
N GLY A 537 12.47 30.82 57.77
CA GLY A 537 13.04 31.11 59.09
C GLY A 537 12.11 31.73 60.13
N ASP A 538 11.51 30.89 60.98
CA ASP A 538 11.74 30.81 62.45
C ASP A 538 10.73 29.79 63.03
N GLY A 539 10.99 28.92 63.99
CA GLY A 539 12.07 28.82 64.97
C GLY A 539 11.46 28.18 66.23
N SER A 540 12.10 27.13 66.75
CA SER A 540 12.02 26.62 68.13
C SER A 540 10.66 26.28 68.77
N GLN A 541 10.46 24.99 69.03
CA GLN A 541 10.43 24.42 70.39
C GLN A 541 10.92 22.97 70.38
#